data_AF-A0A350T2D0-F1
#
_entry.id   AF-A0A350T2D0-F1
#
_cell.length_a   1.000
_cell.length_b   1.000
_cell.length_c   1.000
_cell.angle_alpha   90.00
_cell.angle_beta   90.00
_cell.angle_gamma   90.00
#
_symmetry.space_group_name_H-M   'P 1'
#
loop_
_entity.id
_entity.type
_entity.pdbx_description
1 polymer ?
#
loop_
_entity_poly.entity_id
_entity_poly.type
_entity_poly.pdbx_seq_one_letter_code
_entity_poly.pdbx_strand_id
1 'polypeptide(L)'
;MSIVTKPVVRLQNLTWPAADEALRQRPVGLLPIGAIEAHGPHLPLDTDIIIAEATAERAAGRLEESGVPVIILPPIAYTVSFAGTSFAGTTPVEADQFEAYLASLLGQAARQGYRALICCNAHLEPEHVARVQHACLIAEEQSGVPTRAPDQRS
;
A
#
# COMPACT_ATOMS: atom_id res chain seq x y z
N MET A 1 26.26 -18.87 5.04
CA MET A 1 24.85 -19.25 5.24
C MET A 1 24.05 -18.60 4.13
N SER A 2 23.54 -19.38 3.18
CA SER A 2 22.66 -18.86 2.14
C SER A 2 21.30 -18.61 2.76
N ILE A 3 20.91 -17.35 2.94
CA ILE A 3 19.56 -17.01 3.35
C ILE A 3 18.68 -17.30 2.13
N VAL A 4 18.10 -18.49 2.07
CA VAL A 4 17.00 -18.75 1.13
C VAL A 4 15.82 -18.01 1.72
N THR A 5 15.63 -16.75 1.30
CA THR A 5 14.43 -15.99 1.65
C THR A 5 13.23 -16.69 1.02
N LYS A 6 12.22 -16.99 1.83
CA LYS A 6 10.94 -17.47 1.32
C LYS A 6 10.40 -16.40 0.37
N PRO A 7 9.86 -16.76 -0.81
CA PRO A 7 9.30 -15.76 -1.72
C PRO A 7 8.12 -15.07 -1.04
N VAL A 8 8.13 -13.73 -1.06
CA VAL A 8 7.09 -12.88 -0.47
C VAL A 8 5.73 -13.19 -1.12
N VAL A 9 4.71 -13.36 -0.29
CA VAL A 9 3.35 -13.64 -0.76
C VAL A 9 2.71 -12.36 -1.30
N ARG A 10 2.28 -12.40 -2.57
CA ARG A 10 1.51 -11.32 -3.22
C ARG A 10 0.09 -11.75 -3.51
N LEU A 11 -0.89 -10.95 -3.10
CA LEU A 11 -2.31 -11.28 -3.22
C LEU A 11 -2.72 -11.54 -4.68
N GLN A 12 -2.25 -10.72 -5.64
CA GLN A 12 -2.57 -10.85 -7.06
C GLN A 12 -2.08 -12.16 -7.70
N ASN A 13 -1.18 -12.89 -7.04
CA ASN A 13 -0.64 -14.14 -7.53
C ASN A 13 -1.33 -15.37 -6.91
N LEU A 14 -2.29 -15.16 -6.00
CA LEU A 14 -3.02 -16.24 -5.34
C LEU A 14 -4.34 -16.51 -6.04
N THR A 15 -4.72 -17.79 -6.09
CA THR A 15 -6.12 -18.16 -6.30
C THR A 15 -6.92 -17.89 -5.03
N TRP A 16 -8.24 -17.71 -5.14
CA TRP A 16 -9.05 -17.43 -3.96
C TRP A 16 -8.94 -18.48 -2.83
N PRO A 17 -8.80 -19.81 -3.09
CA PRO A 17 -8.57 -20.78 -2.01
C PRO A 17 -7.19 -20.62 -1.35
N ALA A 18 -6.16 -20.28 -2.13
CA ALA A 18 -4.83 -20.00 -1.58
C ALA A 18 -4.80 -18.70 -0.76
N ALA A 19 -5.57 -17.69 -1.18
CA ALA A 19 -5.78 -16.46 -0.42
C ALA A 19 -6.49 -16.74 0.91
N ASP A 20 -7.57 -17.54 0.90
CA ASP A 20 -8.29 -17.97 2.09
C ASP A 20 -7.38 -18.69 3.10
N GLU A 21 -6.51 -19.60 2.63
CA GLU A 21 -5.52 -20.26 3.47
C GLU A 21 -4.50 -19.28 4.07
N ALA A 22 -3.99 -18.34 3.26
CA ALA A 22 -3.05 -17.33 3.74
C ALA A 22 -3.70 -16.38 4.76
N LEU A 23 -4.95 -15.98 4.54
CA LEU A 23 -5.71 -15.09 5.43
C LEU A 23 -6.07 -15.72 6.78
N ARG A 24 -6.28 -17.05 6.83
CA ARG A 24 -6.45 -17.79 8.10
C ARG A 24 -5.26 -17.64 9.04
N GLN A 25 -4.07 -17.38 8.53
CA GLN A 25 -2.86 -17.12 9.33
C GLN A 25 -2.83 -15.72 9.95
N ARG A 26 -3.87 -14.90 9.69
CA ARG A 26 -3.98 -13.50 10.13
C ARG A 26 -2.75 -12.65 9.78
N PRO A 27 -2.39 -12.54 8.49
CA PRO A 27 -1.19 -11.84 8.07
C PRO A 27 -1.30 -10.32 8.30
N VAL A 28 -0.16 -9.64 8.30
CA VAL A 28 -0.11 -8.19 8.04
C VAL A 28 -0.30 -7.97 6.55
N GLY A 29 -1.26 -7.12 6.16
CA GLY A 29 -1.42 -6.68 4.79
C GLY A 29 -0.59 -5.42 4.52
N LEU A 30 0.30 -5.46 3.54
CA LEU A 30 1.05 -4.29 3.09
C LEU A 30 0.45 -3.79 1.77
N LEU A 31 -0.06 -2.58 1.73
CA LEU A 31 -0.65 -1.95 0.55
C LEU A 31 0.32 -0.90 -0.01
N PRO A 32 1.01 -1.17 -1.12
CA PRO A 32 1.82 -0.16 -1.79
C PRO A 32 0.93 0.96 -2.37
N ILE A 33 1.32 2.21 -2.14
CA ILE A 33 0.64 3.40 -2.68
C ILE A 33 1.69 4.31 -3.31
N GLY A 34 1.62 4.48 -4.62
CA GLY A 34 2.44 5.44 -5.37
C GLY A 34 1.56 6.45 -6.10
N ALA A 35 2.11 7.06 -7.16
CA ALA A 35 1.40 7.94 -8.07
C ALA A 35 1.92 7.72 -9.51
N ILE A 36 1.13 8.14 -10.50
CA ILE A 36 1.59 8.34 -11.87
C ILE A 36 1.91 9.82 -12.04
N GLU A 37 3.19 10.17 -11.96
CA GLU A 37 3.65 11.56 -11.96
C GLU A 37 5.06 11.75 -12.55
N ALA A 38 5.39 12.99 -12.89
CA ALA A 38 6.69 13.33 -13.45
C ALA A 38 7.81 13.38 -12.40
N HIS A 39 8.89 12.63 -12.63
CA HIS A 39 10.13 12.64 -11.83
C HIS A 39 11.34 13.14 -12.63
N GLY A 40 11.15 14.23 -13.37
CA GLY A 40 12.16 14.77 -14.28
C GLY A 40 12.33 13.94 -15.55
N PRO A 41 13.30 14.28 -16.43
CA PRO A 41 13.39 13.73 -17.78
C PRO A 41 13.98 12.31 -17.88
N HIS A 42 14.39 11.72 -16.75
CA HIS A 42 15.21 10.50 -16.72
C HIS A 42 14.55 9.34 -15.97
N LEU A 43 13.51 9.60 -15.18
CA LEU A 43 12.79 8.60 -14.43
C LEU A 43 11.41 8.35 -15.05
N PRO A 44 10.89 7.11 -14.95
CA PRO A 44 9.56 6.78 -15.44
C PRO A 44 8.47 7.37 -14.54
N LEU A 45 7.24 7.45 -15.09
CA LEU A 45 6.09 8.03 -14.40
C LEU A 45 5.61 7.21 -13.19
N ASP A 46 6.00 5.94 -13.09
CA ASP A 46 5.63 5.01 -12.04
C ASP A 46 6.69 4.87 -10.93
N THR A 47 7.63 5.82 -10.86
CA THR A 47 8.73 5.79 -9.88
C THR A 47 8.21 5.61 -8.45
N ASP A 48 7.16 6.32 -8.07
CA ASP A 48 6.54 6.19 -6.75
C ASP A 48 5.98 4.78 -6.51
N ILE A 49 5.41 4.13 -7.52
CA ILE A 49 4.88 2.76 -7.42
C ILE A 49 6.04 1.78 -7.18
N ILE A 50 7.12 1.91 -7.96
CA ILE A 50 8.33 1.09 -7.83
C ILE A 50 8.91 1.21 -6.42
N ILE A 51 9.00 2.43 -5.87
CA ILE A 51 9.52 2.66 -4.53
C ILE A 51 8.58 2.08 -3.46
N ALA A 52 7.27 2.27 -3.61
CA ALA A 52 6.27 1.73 -2.68
C ALA A 52 6.31 0.19 -2.62
N GLU A 53 6.37 -0.48 -3.77
CA GLU A 53 6.47 -1.93 -3.84
C GLU A 53 7.78 -2.45 -3.25
N ALA A 54 8.92 -1.85 -3.59
CA ALA A 54 10.21 -2.22 -3.03
C ALA A 54 10.28 -2.01 -1.51
N THR A 55 9.58 -0.99 -1.00
CA THR A 55 9.45 -0.74 0.44
C THR A 55 8.61 -1.83 1.10
N ALA A 56 7.46 -2.18 0.52
CA ALA A 56 6.60 -3.26 1.00
C ALA A 56 7.33 -4.62 1.00
N GLU A 57 8.09 -4.94 -0.03
CA GLU A 57 8.89 -6.17 -0.12
C GLU A 57 9.95 -6.27 0.98
N ARG A 58 10.69 -5.19 1.23
CA ARG A 58 11.70 -5.15 2.31
C ARG A 58 11.06 -5.27 3.68
N ALA A 59 9.91 -4.62 3.89
CA ALA A 59 9.15 -4.72 5.14
C ALA A 59 8.61 -6.16 5.34
N ALA A 60 8.09 -6.78 4.27
CA ALA A 60 7.63 -8.16 4.30
C ALA A 60 8.74 -9.12 4.72
N GLY A 61 9.92 -9.03 4.10
CA GLY A 61 11.06 -9.89 4.45
C GLY A 61 11.45 -9.78 5.93
N ARG A 62 11.52 -8.56 6.48
CA ARG A 62 11.86 -8.34 7.90
C ARG A 62 10.79 -8.87 8.86
N LEU A 63 9.51 -8.72 8.50
CA LEU A 63 8.39 -9.23 9.29
C LEU A 63 8.36 -10.76 9.26
N GLU A 64 8.58 -11.37 8.10
CA GLU A 64 8.65 -12.82 7.95
C GLU A 64 9.84 -13.42 8.72
N GLU A 65 11.01 -12.76 8.72
CA GLU A 65 12.16 -13.14 9.56
C GLU A 65 11.81 -13.14 11.06
N SER A 66 10.89 -12.26 11.49
CA SER A 66 10.36 -12.21 12.86
C SER A 66 9.21 -13.19 13.11
N GLY A 67 8.86 -14.04 12.15
CA GLY A 67 7.76 -15.01 12.25
C GLY A 67 6.36 -14.41 12.08
N VAL A 68 6.26 -13.19 11.54
CA VAL A 68 4.97 -12.54 11.24
C VAL A 68 4.58 -12.86 9.80
N PRO A 69 3.44 -13.52 9.54
CA PRO A 69 2.97 -13.75 8.17
C PRO A 69 2.57 -12.42 7.51
N VAL A 70 2.91 -12.26 6.23
CA VAL A 70 2.67 -11.03 5.46
C VAL A 70 2.04 -11.36 4.11
N ILE A 71 1.15 -10.49 3.65
CA ILE A 71 0.67 -10.47 2.26
C ILE A 71 0.87 -9.05 1.73
N ILE A 72 1.51 -8.91 0.58
CA ILE A 72 1.52 -7.65 -0.18
C ILE A 72 0.28 -7.60 -1.07
N LEU A 73 -0.49 -6.53 -0.95
CA LEU A 73 -1.67 -6.23 -1.77
C LEU A 73 -1.26 -5.59 -3.11
N PRO A 74 -2.14 -5.62 -4.13
CA PRO A 74 -1.86 -4.92 -5.39
C PRO A 74 -1.65 -3.42 -5.16
N PRO A 75 -0.69 -2.79 -5.86
CA PRO A 75 -0.39 -1.38 -5.68
C PRO A 75 -1.55 -0.49 -6.13
N ILE A 76 -1.73 0.66 -5.46
CA ILE A 76 -2.55 1.76 -5.96
C ILE A 76 -1.66 2.70 -6.76
N ALA A 77 -1.99 2.88 -8.04
CA ALA A 77 -1.20 3.63 -9.00
C ALA A 77 -1.65 5.09 -9.19
N TYR A 78 -2.97 5.31 -9.18
CA TYR A 78 -3.55 6.64 -9.44
C TYR A 78 -4.05 7.23 -8.13
N THR A 79 -3.49 8.37 -7.75
CA THR A 79 -3.72 9.04 -6.47
C THR A 79 -3.74 10.55 -6.66
N VAL A 80 -3.83 11.30 -5.55
CA VAL A 80 -3.65 12.75 -5.57
C VAL A 80 -2.21 13.06 -6.01
N SER A 81 -2.03 13.86 -7.07
CA SER A 81 -0.73 14.29 -7.62
C SER A 81 -0.92 15.54 -8.50
N PHE A 82 -1.57 16.58 -7.96
CA PHE A 82 -1.89 17.77 -8.75
C PHE A 82 -0.65 18.63 -9.02
N ALA A 83 0.39 18.54 -8.18
CA ALA A 83 1.63 19.29 -8.35
C ALA A 83 2.35 18.97 -9.68
N GLY A 84 2.20 17.75 -10.21
CA GLY A 84 2.86 17.30 -11.43
C GLY A 84 2.08 17.57 -12.73
N THR A 85 0.89 18.18 -12.67
CA THR A 85 -0.03 18.31 -13.83
C THR A 85 0.48 19.18 -14.97
N SER A 86 1.52 19.99 -14.74
CA SER A 86 2.21 20.74 -15.80
C SER A 86 3.06 19.85 -16.73
N PHE A 87 3.30 18.59 -16.35
CA PHE A 87 4.08 17.61 -17.11
C PHE A 87 3.17 16.54 -17.72
N ALA A 88 3.44 16.18 -18.98
CA ALA A 88 2.64 15.19 -19.69
C ALA A 88 2.73 13.81 -19.02
N GLY A 89 1.57 13.15 -18.87
CA GLY A 89 1.45 11.81 -18.29
C GLY A 89 1.06 11.79 -16.82
N THR A 90 1.31 12.87 -16.06
CA THR A 90 0.79 12.99 -14.68
C THR A 90 -0.73 12.90 -14.70
N THR A 91 -1.29 11.95 -13.95
CA THR A 91 -2.71 11.62 -13.99
C THR A 91 -3.28 11.59 -12.57
N PRO A 92 -3.68 12.74 -12.02
CA PRO A 92 -4.16 12.81 -10.63
C PRO A 92 -5.59 12.32 -10.48
N VAL A 93 -5.92 11.91 -9.26
CA VAL A 93 -7.28 11.67 -8.77
C VAL A 93 -7.62 12.74 -7.75
N GLU A 94 -8.85 13.26 -7.83
CA GLU A 94 -9.38 14.20 -6.86
C GLU A 94 -9.32 13.65 -5.42
N ALA A 95 -8.94 14.51 -4.47
CA ALA A 95 -8.58 14.09 -3.13
C ALA A 95 -9.71 13.39 -2.36
N ASP A 96 -10.93 13.91 -2.48
CA ASP A 96 -12.10 13.34 -1.79
C ASP A 96 -12.50 11.97 -2.38
N GLN A 97 -12.38 11.79 -3.69
CA GLN A 97 -12.64 10.53 -4.39
C GLN A 97 -11.58 9.48 -4.03
N PHE A 98 -10.31 9.89 -3.98
CA PHE A 98 -9.21 9.02 -3.57
C PHE A 98 -9.38 8.55 -2.12
N GLU A 99 -9.66 9.45 -1.19
CA GLU A 99 -9.86 9.11 0.23
C GLU A 99 -11.06 8.16 0.40
N ALA A 100 -12.19 8.46 -0.24
CA ALA A 100 -13.38 7.62 -0.16
C ALA A 100 -13.13 6.21 -0.73
N TYR A 101 -12.41 6.12 -1.86
CA TYR A 101 -12.00 4.85 -2.44
C TYR A 101 -11.09 4.06 -1.49
N LEU A 102 -10.03 4.70 -0.97
CA LEU A 102 -9.05 4.05 -0.13
C LEU A 102 -9.65 3.59 1.20
N ALA A 103 -10.47 4.41 1.85
CA ALA A 103 -11.16 4.06 3.09
C ALA A 103 -12.10 2.85 2.88
N SER A 104 -12.86 2.86 1.78
CA SER A 104 -13.74 1.74 1.40
C SER A 104 -12.94 0.47 1.15
N LEU A 105 -11.86 0.54 0.37
CA LEU A 105 -10.97 -0.59 0.07
C LEU A 105 -10.37 -1.19 1.35
N LEU A 106 -9.76 -0.36 2.19
CA LEU A 106 -9.15 -0.78 3.45
C LEU A 106 -10.18 -1.39 4.41
N GLY A 107 -11.37 -0.78 4.52
CA GLY A 107 -12.45 -1.32 5.34
C GLY A 107 -12.94 -2.70 4.85
N GLN A 108 -13.05 -2.91 3.54
CA GLN A 108 -13.37 -4.24 2.99
C GLN A 108 -12.24 -5.24 3.21
N ALA A 109 -10.99 -4.82 3.00
CA ALA A 109 -9.82 -5.66 3.22
C ALA A 109 -9.72 -6.11 4.68
N ALA A 110 -9.92 -5.21 5.64
CA ALA A 110 -9.86 -5.50 7.07
C ALA A 110 -10.80 -6.65 7.49
N ARG A 111 -11.96 -6.79 6.82
CA ARG A 111 -12.93 -7.86 7.07
C ARG A 111 -12.50 -9.24 6.56
N GLN A 112 -11.41 -9.34 5.78
CA GLN A 112 -10.92 -10.60 5.20
C GLN A 112 -10.05 -11.42 6.16
N GLY A 113 -9.69 -10.90 7.34
CA GLY A 113 -8.94 -11.64 8.36
C GLY A 113 -7.51 -11.17 8.61
N TYR A 114 -7.09 -10.03 8.06
CA TYR A 114 -5.78 -9.44 8.38
C TYR A 114 -5.66 -9.08 9.87
N ARG A 115 -4.44 -9.20 10.43
CA ARG A 115 -4.17 -8.70 11.79
C ARG A 115 -3.98 -7.19 11.85
N ALA A 116 -3.48 -6.61 10.77
CA ALA A 116 -3.22 -5.19 10.58
C ALA A 116 -3.05 -4.90 9.09
N LEU A 117 -3.34 -3.66 8.68
CA LEU A 117 -3.11 -3.15 7.32
C LEU A 117 -2.14 -1.96 7.39
N ILE A 118 -1.11 -1.97 6.55
CA ILE A 118 -0.11 -0.91 6.48
C ILE A 118 -0.04 -0.37 5.05
N CYS A 119 -0.31 0.92 4.89
CA CYS A 119 -0.12 1.63 3.63
C CYS A 119 1.35 2.01 3.48
N CYS A 120 2.06 1.37 2.55
CA CYS A 120 3.43 1.66 2.17
C CYS A 120 3.42 2.78 1.11
N ASN A 121 3.31 4.02 1.57
CA ASN A 121 3.24 5.20 0.71
C ASN A 121 4.62 5.67 0.27
N ALA A 122 4.79 6.04 -1.00
CA ALA A 122 6.01 6.65 -1.55
C ALA A 122 5.81 8.03 -2.19
N HIS A 123 4.57 8.47 -2.38
CA HIS A 123 4.24 9.79 -2.92
C HIS A 123 4.05 10.82 -1.78
N LEU A 124 4.69 11.98 -1.83
CA LEU A 124 4.85 12.88 -0.67
C LEU A 124 4.11 14.22 -0.77
N GLU A 125 3.22 14.40 -1.75
CA GLU A 125 2.37 15.60 -1.81
C GLU A 125 1.57 15.73 -0.48
N PRO A 126 1.55 16.91 0.17
CA PRO A 126 0.95 17.05 1.50
C PRO A 126 -0.52 16.65 1.57
N GLU A 127 -1.32 17.00 0.55
CA GLU A 127 -2.73 16.61 0.49
C GLU A 127 -2.86 15.09 0.37
N HIS A 128 -2.11 14.45 -0.54
CA HIS A 128 -2.07 13.00 -0.68
C HIS A 128 -1.77 12.28 0.64
N VAL A 129 -0.70 12.68 1.33
CA VAL A 129 -0.31 12.07 2.62
C VAL A 129 -1.42 12.19 3.65
N ALA A 130 -2.06 13.36 3.75
CA ALA A 130 -3.18 13.57 4.65
C ALA A 130 -4.37 12.65 4.32
N ARG A 131 -4.71 12.50 3.04
CA ARG A 131 -5.80 11.61 2.60
C ARG A 131 -5.51 10.13 2.86
N VAL A 132 -4.28 9.68 2.64
CA VAL A 132 -3.87 8.30 2.98
C VAL A 132 -4.03 8.05 4.49
N GLN A 133 -3.55 8.97 5.33
CA GLN A 133 -3.64 8.84 6.78
C GLN A 133 -5.09 8.87 7.27
N HIS A 134 -5.91 9.78 6.75
CA HIS A 134 -7.31 9.88 7.14
C HIS A 134 -8.12 8.66 6.71
N ALA A 135 -7.90 8.15 5.49
CA ALA A 135 -8.51 6.90 5.03
C ALA A 135 -8.16 5.70 5.93
N CYS A 136 -6.91 5.62 6.41
CA CYS A 136 -6.50 4.60 7.38
C CYS A 136 -7.28 4.69 8.70
N LEU A 137 -7.47 5.91 9.23
CA LEU A 137 -8.21 6.14 10.47
C LEU A 137 -9.69 5.76 10.32
N ILE A 138 -10.33 6.17 9.22
CA ILE A 138 -11.71 5.80 8.90
C ILE A 138 -11.86 4.27 8.83
N ALA A 139 -10.95 3.59 8.13
CA ALA A 139 -11.00 2.14 7.97
C ALA A 139 -10.81 1.39 9.31
N GLU A 140 -9.91 1.85 10.17
CA GLU A 140 -9.73 1.29 11.50
C GLU A 140 -10.97 1.51 12.38
N GLU A 141 -11.53 2.71 12.41
CA GLU A 141 -12.75 3.01 13.19
C GLU A 141 -13.91 2.09 12.79
N GLN A 142 -14.07 1.84 11.49
CA GLN A 142 -15.14 0.98 10.96
C GLN A 142 -14.93 -0.52 11.18
N SER A 143 -13.68 -0.98 11.25
CA SER A 143 -13.35 -2.42 11.25
C SER A 143 -12.78 -2.95 12.56
N GLY A 144 -12.26 -2.08 13.42
CA GLY A 144 -11.48 -2.45 14.60
C GLY A 144 -10.11 -3.07 14.29
N VAL A 145 -9.70 -3.14 13.02
CA VAL A 145 -8.40 -3.68 12.61
C VAL A 145 -7.38 -2.54 12.51
N PRO A 146 -6.22 -2.63 13.20
CA PRO A 146 -5.18 -1.62 13.11
C PRO A 146 -4.79 -1.33 11.66
N THR A 147 -5.00 -0.09 11.23
CA THR A 147 -4.73 0.36 9.86
C THR A 147 -3.89 1.63 9.90
N ARG A 148 -2.68 1.62 9.35
CA ARG A 148 -1.72 2.73 9.48
C ARG A 148 -1.03 3.08 8.17
N ALA A 149 -0.68 4.35 8.02
CA ALA A 149 0.26 4.83 7.02
C ALA A 149 1.42 5.50 7.78
N PRO A 150 2.54 4.79 7.99
CA PRO A 150 3.69 5.36 8.70
C PRO A 150 4.20 6.61 7.99
N ASP A 151 4.51 7.64 8.76
CA ASP A 151 5.19 8.83 8.24
C ASP A 151 6.62 8.44 7.82
N GLN A 152 7.07 8.88 6.65
CA GLN A 152 8.45 8.71 6.21
C GLN A 152 9.43 9.68 6.90
N ARG A 153 8.95 10.55 7.80
CA ARG A 153 9.75 11.57 8.52
C ARG A 153 10.27 11.13 9.89
N SER A 154 10.00 9.91 10.36
CA SER A 154 10.39 9.43 11.69
C SER A 154 11.46 8.34 11.67
#